data_AF-A0A4Q1VZG8-F1
#
_entry.id   AF-A0A4Q1VZG8-F1
#
_cell.length_a   1.000
_cell.length_b   1.000
_cell.length_c   1.000
_cell.angle_alpha   90.00
_cell.angle_beta   90.00
_cell.angle_gamma   90.00
#
_symmetry.space_group_name_H-M   'P 1'
#
loop_
_entity.id
_entity.type
_entity.pdbx_description
1 polymer ?
#
loop_
_entity_poly.entity_id
_entity_poly.type
_entity_poly.pdbx_seq_one_letter_code
_entity_poly.pdbx_strand_id
1 'polypeptide(L)'
;MRTYCLFQAVNSPDLRAFAEEPAGGNLPPDLGPWTLVREIRPNEEWTLPISRAVVAAGIIENGFYLWGPAERPAPHLIIESDRVEGTAVFDRKYDQIGTIKRLLIEKVSGRVSFVDVTFGGFLGIGSHHVTIPWEKLTYDKELEGYRTDLTEAQVRGAATLYGDKGVVPDQQRQQDMSDYWNNVPN
;
A
#
# COMPACT_ATOMS: atom_id res chain seq x y z
N MET A 1 -10.06 17.23 7.66
CA MET A 1 -10.68 16.33 6.66
C MET A 1 -10.63 17.08 5.33
N ARG A 2 -9.96 16.53 4.29
CA ARG A 2 -9.53 17.29 3.10
C ARG A 2 -10.47 17.09 1.91
N THR A 3 -10.50 18.07 0.99
CA THR A 3 -11.20 18.01 -0.30
C THR A 3 -10.25 17.37 -1.32
N TYR A 4 -10.76 16.48 -2.16
CA TYR A 4 -9.99 15.88 -3.25
C TYR A 4 -10.56 16.27 -4.60
N CYS A 5 -9.68 16.52 -5.57
CA CYS A 5 -10.01 16.83 -6.94
C CYS A 5 -9.71 15.61 -7.80
N LEU A 6 -10.73 15.06 -8.47
CA LEU A 6 -10.63 13.98 -9.44
C LEU A 6 -10.45 14.57 -10.84
N PHE A 7 -9.39 14.14 -11.52
CA PHE A 7 -9.04 14.50 -12.88
C PHE A 7 -9.12 13.28 -13.79
N GLN A 8 -9.30 13.52 -15.08
CA GLN A 8 -9.24 12.53 -16.14
C GLN A 8 -8.24 12.99 -17.20
N ALA A 9 -7.39 12.08 -17.66
CA ALA A 9 -6.47 12.35 -18.75
C ALA A 9 -7.26 12.46 -20.06
N VAL A 10 -7.04 13.54 -20.81
CA VAL A 10 -7.71 13.77 -22.10
C VAL A 10 -7.30 12.72 -23.13
N ASN A 11 -6.01 12.34 -23.10
CA ASN A 11 -5.43 11.39 -24.05
C ASN A 11 -5.64 9.93 -23.65
N SER A 12 -6.16 9.67 -22.44
CA SER A 12 -6.36 8.32 -21.91
C SER A 12 -7.59 8.33 -20.99
N PRO A 13 -8.80 8.14 -21.54
CA PRO A 13 -10.06 8.27 -20.78
C PRO A 13 -10.15 7.34 -19.57
N ASP A 14 -9.46 6.22 -19.61
CA ASP A 14 -9.44 5.26 -18.50
C ASP A 14 -8.45 5.67 -17.39
N LEU A 15 -7.54 6.61 -17.66
CA LEU A 15 -6.60 7.14 -16.69
C LEU A 15 -7.17 8.36 -15.97
N ARG A 16 -7.18 8.28 -14.64
CA ARG A 16 -7.66 9.30 -13.72
C ARG A 16 -6.56 9.67 -12.73
N ALA A 17 -6.68 10.85 -12.14
CA ALA A 17 -5.79 11.29 -11.09
C ALA A 17 -6.56 11.95 -9.95
N PHE A 18 -6.03 11.89 -8.73
CA PHE A 18 -6.50 12.64 -7.59
C PHE A 18 -5.43 13.61 -7.14
N ALA A 19 -5.81 14.82 -6.77
CA ALA A 19 -4.95 15.80 -6.12
C ALA A 19 -5.75 16.64 -5.13
N GLU A 20 -5.08 17.44 -4.31
CA GLU A 20 -5.75 18.43 -3.44
C GLU A 20 -6.04 19.75 -4.16
N GLU A 21 -5.26 20.08 -5.19
CA GLU A 21 -5.35 21.37 -5.88
C GLU A 21 -6.22 21.26 -7.16
N PRO A 22 -7.26 22.11 -7.32
CA PRO A 22 -8.12 22.10 -8.51
C PRO A 22 -7.40 22.42 -9.82
N ALA A 23 -6.27 23.15 -9.74
CA ALA A 23 -5.44 23.45 -10.90
C ALA A 23 -4.67 22.23 -11.43
N GLY A 24 -4.53 21.17 -10.62
CA GLY A 24 -3.79 19.97 -11.00
C GLY A 24 -2.30 20.22 -11.26
N GLY A 25 -1.70 21.25 -10.64
CA GLY A 25 -0.32 21.67 -10.90
C GLY A 25 0.74 20.61 -10.61
N ASN A 26 0.42 19.66 -9.72
CA ASN A 26 1.30 18.54 -9.36
C ASN A 26 1.07 17.28 -10.20
N LEU A 27 0.12 17.30 -11.15
CA LEU A 27 -0.16 16.14 -11.97
C LEU A 27 0.94 15.94 -13.04
N PRO A 28 1.29 14.69 -13.38
CA PRO A 28 2.32 14.40 -14.37
C PRO A 28 1.97 15.02 -15.75
N PRO A 29 2.79 15.91 -16.31
CA PRO A 29 2.47 16.58 -17.58
C PRO A 29 2.56 15.65 -18.79
N ASP A 30 3.36 14.59 -18.70
CA ASP A 30 3.58 13.55 -19.71
C ASP A 30 2.38 12.61 -19.89
N LEU A 31 1.62 12.40 -18.82
CA LEU A 31 0.38 11.58 -18.83
C LEU A 31 -0.89 12.43 -19.06
N GLY A 32 -0.74 13.75 -19.07
CA GLY A 32 -1.80 14.71 -19.35
C GLY A 32 -2.04 14.93 -20.86
N PRO A 33 -2.80 15.97 -21.23
CA PRO A 33 -3.37 17.00 -20.37
C PRO A 33 -4.53 16.49 -19.51
N TRP A 34 -4.75 17.14 -18.37
CA TRP A 34 -5.71 16.73 -17.35
C TRP A 34 -6.95 17.63 -17.35
N THR A 35 -8.13 17.01 -17.24
CA THR A 35 -9.39 17.72 -17.06
C THR A 35 -9.93 17.45 -15.66
N LEU A 36 -10.26 18.51 -14.91
CA LEU A 36 -10.95 18.37 -13.62
C LEU A 36 -12.37 17.83 -13.87
N VAL A 37 -12.66 16.66 -13.32
CA VAL A 37 -13.96 15.98 -13.45
C VAL A 37 -14.86 16.32 -12.27
N ARG A 38 -14.32 16.26 -11.05
CA ARG A 38 -15.12 16.41 -9.83
C ARG A 38 -14.27 16.85 -8.65
N GLU A 39 -14.84 17.70 -7.80
CA GLU A 39 -14.36 17.92 -6.45
C GLU A 39 -15.17 17.09 -5.45
N ILE A 40 -14.48 16.36 -4.59
CA ILE A 40 -15.05 15.47 -3.58
C ILE A 40 -14.85 16.12 -2.22
N ARG A 41 -15.94 16.54 -1.60
CA ARG A 41 -15.88 17.30 -0.34
C ARG A 41 -15.57 16.38 0.85
N PRO A 42 -15.07 16.94 1.96
CA PRO A 42 -14.69 16.13 3.11
C PRO A 42 -15.83 15.28 3.66
N ASN A 43 -17.04 15.84 3.67
CA ASN A 43 -18.25 15.25 4.26
C ASN A 43 -19.11 14.49 3.24
N GLU A 44 -18.62 14.36 2.00
CA GLU A 44 -19.34 13.64 0.95
C GLU A 44 -19.14 12.13 1.09
N GLU A 45 -20.18 11.38 0.75
CA GLU A 45 -20.12 9.92 0.75
C GLU A 45 -19.15 9.45 -0.35
N TRP A 46 -18.25 8.54 0.03
CA TRP A 46 -17.21 8.06 -0.87
C TRP A 46 -17.75 6.92 -1.74
N THR A 47 -18.05 7.22 -3.00
CA THR A 47 -18.68 6.27 -3.94
C THR A 47 -17.72 5.68 -4.96
N LEU A 48 -16.42 5.94 -4.84
CA LEU A 48 -15.41 5.45 -5.76
C LEU A 48 -14.95 4.06 -5.33
N PRO A 49 -14.65 3.16 -6.28
CA PRO A 49 -14.20 1.80 -5.99
C PRO A 49 -12.81 1.74 -5.33
N ILE A 50 -12.02 2.81 -5.42
CA ILE A 50 -10.74 2.93 -4.74
C ILE A 50 -10.91 3.53 -3.35
N SER A 51 -10.20 3.02 -2.34
CA SER A 51 -10.27 3.52 -0.96
C SER A 51 -9.84 5.00 -0.84
N ARG A 52 -10.61 5.77 -0.07
CA ARG A 52 -10.28 7.17 0.27
C ARG A 52 -8.95 7.31 1.00
N ALA A 53 -8.58 6.31 1.80
CA ALA A 53 -7.32 6.31 2.54
C ALA A 53 -6.12 6.10 1.60
N VAL A 54 -6.26 5.27 0.56
CA VAL A 54 -5.23 5.07 -0.47
C VAL A 54 -4.99 6.36 -1.24
N VAL A 55 -6.07 7.02 -1.69
CA VAL A 55 -5.97 8.33 -2.35
C VAL A 55 -5.29 9.35 -1.44
N ALA A 56 -5.65 9.40 -0.16
CA ALA A 56 -5.04 10.31 0.81
C ALA A 56 -3.54 10.07 0.97
N ALA A 57 -3.13 8.81 1.13
CA ALA A 57 -1.72 8.42 1.28
C ALA A 57 -0.91 8.79 0.03
N GLY A 58 -1.40 8.42 -1.16
CA GLY A 58 -0.73 8.72 -2.42
C GLY A 58 -0.53 10.23 -2.64
N ILE A 59 -1.55 11.04 -2.33
CA ILE A 59 -1.44 12.51 -2.41
C ILE A 59 -0.44 13.06 -1.39
N ILE A 60 -0.42 12.55 -0.15
CA ILE A 60 0.53 13.00 0.88
C ILE A 60 1.97 12.74 0.44
N GLU A 61 2.22 11.60 -0.21
CA GLU A 61 3.56 11.19 -0.64
C GLU A 61 4.01 11.87 -1.94
N ASN A 62 3.13 11.93 -2.94
CA ASN A 62 3.49 12.31 -4.31
C ASN A 62 2.87 13.64 -4.78
N GLY A 63 1.98 14.23 -3.99
CA GLY A 63 1.16 15.38 -4.40
C GLY A 63 -0.04 15.00 -5.29
N PHE A 64 -0.11 13.76 -5.76
CA PHE A 64 -1.21 13.20 -6.55
C PHE A 64 -1.32 11.67 -6.38
N TYR A 65 -2.42 11.08 -6.84
CA TYR A 65 -2.59 9.63 -6.97
C TYR A 65 -3.19 9.29 -8.34
N LEU A 66 -2.59 8.35 -9.10
CA LEU A 66 -3.10 7.91 -10.41
C LEU A 66 -3.97 6.67 -10.26
N TRP A 67 -5.07 6.62 -11.00
CA TRP A 67 -6.01 5.51 -10.97
C TRP A 67 -6.46 5.15 -12.39
N GLY A 68 -6.25 3.91 -12.81
CA GLY A 68 -6.67 3.40 -14.12
C GLY A 68 -5.55 2.68 -14.88
N PRO A 69 -5.85 2.07 -16.05
CA PRO A 69 -4.85 1.46 -16.90
C PRO A 69 -4.05 2.56 -17.58
N ALA A 70 -3.06 3.14 -16.90
CA ALA A 70 -1.94 3.69 -17.62
C ALA A 70 -1.37 2.53 -18.46
N GLU A 71 -1.14 2.72 -19.75
CA GLU A 71 -0.25 1.84 -20.50
C GLU A 71 1.09 1.85 -19.76
N ARG A 72 1.27 0.90 -18.85
CA ARG A 72 2.53 0.74 -18.14
C ARG A 72 3.48 0.16 -19.18
N PRO A 73 4.69 0.75 -19.37
CA PRO A 73 5.79 0.03 -19.97
C PRO A 73 5.85 -1.36 -19.31
N ALA A 74 6.11 -2.40 -20.11
CA ALA A 74 6.15 -3.81 -19.73
C ALA A 74 6.52 -4.01 -18.25
N PRO A 75 5.84 -4.91 -17.50
CA PRO A 75 5.92 -4.98 -16.04
C PRO A 75 7.35 -4.79 -15.61
N HIS A 76 7.64 -3.64 -15.00
CA HIS A 76 8.95 -3.41 -14.43
C HIS A 76 9.13 -4.55 -13.42
N LEU A 77 9.96 -5.53 -13.77
CA LEU A 77 10.32 -6.68 -12.92
C LEU A 77 11.04 -6.23 -11.63
N ILE A 78 11.31 -4.92 -11.53
CA ILE A 78 12.01 -4.23 -10.48
C ILE A 78 11.07 -3.10 -10.03
N ILE A 79 10.70 -3.11 -8.76
CA ILE A 79 10.00 -2.03 -8.10
C ILE A 79 11.01 -1.34 -7.16
N GLU A 80 11.01 -0.01 -7.16
CA GLU A 80 11.82 0.77 -6.23
C GLU A 80 11.27 0.61 -4.80
N SER A 81 12.15 0.59 -3.80
CA SER A 81 11.75 0.29 -2.42
C SER A 81 10.74 1.29 -1.87
N ASP A 82 10.91 2.56 -2.21
CA ASP A 82 10.01 3.67 -1.84
C ASP A 82 8.62 3.52 -2.46
N ARG A 83 8.51 2.87 -3.62
CA ARG A 83 7.23 2.52 -4.25
C ARG A 83 6.54 1.31 -3.62
N VAL A 84 7.24 0.52 -2.81
CA VAL A 84 6.64 -0.60 -2.06
C VAL A 84 6.15 -0.12 -0.70
N GLU A 85 6.90 0.78 -0.05
CA GLU A 85 6.45 1.50 1.14
C GLU A 85 5.20 2.33 0.82
N GLY A 86 4.30 2.47 1.78
CA GLY A 86 3.01 3.17 1.57
C GLY A 86 1.96 2.36 0.79
N THR A 87 2.33 1.23 0.17
CA THR A 87 1.38 0.41 -0.60
C THR A 87 0.36 -0.28 0.30
N ALA A 88 -0.91 -0.26 -0.09
CA ALA A 88 -2.00 -0.88 0.66
C ALA A 88 -1.92 -2.41 0.68
N VAL A 89 -2.33 -2.98 1.81
CA VAL A 89 -2.50 -4.43 1.99
C VAL A 89 -3.98 -4.75 2.17
N PHE A 90 -4.49 -5.70 1.38
CA PHE A 90 -5.88 -6.11 1.33
C PHE A 90 -6.07 -7.57 1.77
N ASP A 91 -7.23 -7.86 2.34
CA ASP A 91 -7.62 -9.22 2.71
C ASP A 91 -8.27 -10.00 1.54
N ARG A 92 -8.78 -11.19 1.84
CA ARG A 92 -9.52 -12.06 0.90
C ARG A 92 -10.84 -11.46 0.38
N LYS A 93 -11.41 -10.50 1.11
CA LYS A 93 -12.67 -9.82 0.79
C LYS A 93 -12.44 -8.49 0.06
N TYR A 94 -11.19 -8.17 -0.29
CA TYR A 94 -10.80 -6.90 -0.89
C TYR A 94 -10.91 -5.69 0.05
N ASP A 95 -11.00 -5.94 1.35
CA ASP A 95 -10.99 -4.89 2.37
C ASP A 95 -9.53 -4.48 2.65
N GLN A 96 -9.25 -3.18 2.68
CA GLN A 96 -7.93 -2.67 3.07
C GLN A 96 -7.73 -2.89 4.57
N ILE A 97 -6.72 -3.68 4.94
CA ILE A 97 -6.43 -4.04 6.33
C ILE A 97 -5.15 -3.39 6.85
N GLY A 98 -4.32 -2.85 5.96
CA GLY A 98 -3.08 -2.20 6.34
C GLY A 98 -2.32 -1.52 5.21
N THR A 99 -1.07 -1.17 5.52
CA THR A 99 -0.13 -0.49 4.63
C THR A 99 1.29 -1.00 4.89
N ILE A 100 2.07 -1.24 3.83
CA ILE A 100 3.48 -1.60 3.95
C ILE A 100 4.26 -0.42 4.51
N LYS A 101 5.01 -0.65 5.60
CA LYS A 101 5.86 0.36 6.21
C LYS A 101 7.30 0.32 5.69
N ARG A 102 7.85 -0.88 5.50
CA ARG A 102 9.24 -1.10 5.07
C ARG A 102 9.50 -2.54 4.67
N LEU A 103 10.52 -2.72 3.84
CA LEU A 103 11.06 -4.02 3.47
C LEU A 103 12.23 -4.41 4.40
N LEU A 104 12.31 -5.69 4.76
CA LEU A 104 13.46 -6.26 5.44
C LEU A 104 14.25 -7.08 4.42
N ILE A 105 15.41 -6.55 4.06
CA ILE A 105 16.29 -7.11 3.03
C ILE A 105 17.47 -7.80 3.71
N GLU A 106 17.74 -9.04 3.31
CA GLU A 106 18.93 -9.76 3.72
C GLU A 106 20.19 -9.04 3.23
N LYS A 107 21.05 -8.63 4.17
CA LYS A 107 22.24 -7.81 3.89
C LYS A 107 23.20 -8.42 2.87
N VAL A 108 23.33 -9.75 2.83
CA VAL A 108 24.30 -10.45 1.96
C VAL A 108 23.67 -10.85 0.63
N SER A 109 22.46 -11.43 0.64
CA SER A 109 21.81 -11.94 -0.57
C SER A 109 21.06 -10.87 -1.36
N GLY A 110 20.70 -9.75 -0.70
CA GLY A 110 19.83 -8.72 -1.27
C GLY A 110 18.37 -9.15 -1.42
N ARG A 111 17.97 -10.32 -0.91
CA ARG A 111 16.59 -10.81 -1.00
C ARG A 111 15.70 -10.10 0.01
N VAL A 112 14.47 -9.77 -0.39
CA VAL A 112 13.42 -9.33 0.53
C VAL A 112 12.90 -10.56 1.26
N SER A 113 13.19 -10.67 2.56
CA SER A 113 12.79 -11.84 3.37
C SER A 113 11.47 -11.57 4.08
N PHE A 114 11.30 -10.34 4.60
CA PHE A 114 10.11 -9.94 5.31
C PHE A 114 9.66 -8.54 4.93
N VAL A 115 8.42 -8.23 5.29
CA VAL A 115 7.81 -6.91 5.16
C VAL A 115 7.15 -6.55 6.48
N ASP A 116 7.36 -5.32 6.92
CA ASP A 116 6.68 -4.77 8.09
C ASP A 116 5.41 -4.05 7.62
N VAL A 117 4.26 -4.49 8.11
CA VAL A 117 2.95 -3.98 7.73
C VAL A 117 2.32 -3.30 8.93
N THR A 118 1.83 -2.09 8.72
CA THR A 118 0.96 -1.42 9.67
C THR A 118 -0.48 -1.84 9.42
N PHE A 119 -1.05 -2.62 10.33
CA PHE A 119 -2.47 -2.93 10.34
C PHE A 119 -3.24 -1.83 11.08
N GLY A 120 -4.29 -1.31 10.46
CA GLY A 120 -5.11 -0.22 10.99
C GLY A 120 -6.59 -0.56 10.92
N GLY A 121 -7.35 -0.22 11.97
CA GLY A 121 -8.81 -0.39 12.01
C GLY A 121 -9.32 -1.84 12.11
N PHE A 122 -8.55 -2.81 11.63
CA PHE A 122 -8.87 -4.25 11.61
C PHE A 122 -8.76 -4.92 13.00
N LEU A 123 -8.05 -4.33 13.96
CA LEU A 123 -7.76 -4.95 15.28
C LEU A 123 -8.35 -4.23 16.50
N GLY A 124 -9.14 -3.17 16.32
CA GLY A 124 -9.55 -2.27 17.39
C GLY A 124 -8.60 -1.07 17.56
N ILE A 125 -8.73 -0.35 18.69
CA ILE A 125 -8.05 0.95 18.93
C ILE A 125 -6.52 0.80 18.86
N GLY A 126 -5.90 1.43 17.85
CA GLY A 126 -4.45 1.54 17.70
C GLY A 126 -3.92 0.99 16.37
N SER A 127 -2.76 1.48 15.94
CA SER A 127 -2.01 0.91 14.81
C SER A 127 -1.08 -0.19 15.33
N HIS A 128 -1.12 -1.37 14.73
CA HIS A 128 -0.25 -2.49 15.10
C HIS A 128 0.75 -2.79 13.97
N HIS A 129 2.01 -2.98 14.32
CA HIS A 129 3.06 -3.38 13.37
C HIS A 129 3.24 -4.88 13.44
N VAL A 130 3.17 -5.54 12.28
CA VAL A 130 3.42 -6.98 12.17
C VAL A 130 4.36 -7.24 11.02
N THR A 131 5.39 -8.04 11.31
CA THR A 131 6.35 -8.45 10.30
C THR A 131 5.97 -9.81 9.75
N ILE A 132 5.71 -9.87 8.44
CA ILE A 132 5.27 -11.07 7.74
C ILE A 132 6.26 -11.44 6.63
N PRO A 133 6.35 -12.71 6.20
CA PRO A 133 7.18 -13.10 5.07
C PRO A 133 6.70 -12.42 3.80
N TRP A 134 7.64 -11.97 2.97
CA TRP A 134 7.30 -11.33 1.69
C TRP A 134 6.44 -12.22 0.78
N GLU A 135 6.70 -13.52 0.80
CA GLU A 135 5.97 -14.54 0.05
C GLU A 135 4.50 -14.73 0.46
N LYS A 136 4.08 -14.19 1.61
CA LYS A 136 2.66 -14.16 2.02
C LYS A 136 1.88 -13.00 1.38
N LEU A 137 2.55 -12.16 0.60
CA LEU A 137 1.94 -11.09 -0.18
C LEU A 137 1.94 -11.43 -1.67
N THR A 138 0.80 -11.20 -2.32
CA THR A 138 0.68 -11.26 -3.78
C THR A 138 0.26 -9.90 -4.30
N TYR A 139 0.98 -9.35 -5.27
CA TYR A 139 0.59 -8.08 -5.88
C TYR A 139 -0.66 -8.28 -6.76
N ASP A 140 -1.72 -7.54 -6.45
CA ASP A 140 -2.96 -7.49 -7.21
C ASP A 140 -2.95 -6.25 -8.09
N LYS A 141 -2.99 -6.48 -9.42
CA LYS A 141 -2.89 -5.40 -10.41
C LYS A 141 -4.13 -4.52 -10.45
N GLU A 142 -5.30 -5.03 -10.07
CA GLU A 142 -6.55 -4.28 -10.11
C GLU A 142 -6.67 -3.34 -8.91
N LEU A 143 -6.14 -3.76 -7.76
CA LEU A 143 -6.10 -2.97 -6.54
C LEU A 143 -4.88 -2.04 -6.45
N GLU A 144 -3.91 -2.23 -7.36
CA GLU A 144 -2.59 -1.61 -7.31
C GLU A 144 -1.89 -1.78 -5.94
N GLY A 145 -2.17 -2.90 -5.25
CA GLY A 145 -1.67 -3.16 -3.91
C GLY A 145 -1.43 -4.63 -3.65
N TYR A 146 -1.03 -4.96 -2.43
CA TYR A 146 -0.71 -6.33 -2.04
C TYR A 146 -1.92 -7.00 -1.39
N ARG A 147 -2.16 -8.26 -1.71
CA ARG A 147 -3.15 -9.09 -1.06
C ARG A 147 -2.47 -10.11 -0.17
N THR A 148 -3.15 -10.44 0.91
CA THR A 148 -2.75 -11.52 1.79
C THR A 148 -3.93 -12.39 2.18
N ASP A 149 -3.62 -13.66 2.37
CA ASP A 149 -4.53 -14.69 2.83
C ASP A 149 -4.50 -14.88 4.35
N LEU A 150 -3.65 -14.10 5.04
CA LEU A 150 -3.50 -14.12 6.47
C LEU A 150 -4.76 -13.65 7.19
N THR A 151 -5.20 -14.44 8.16
CA THR A 151 -6.32 -14.13 9.04
C THR A 151 -5.90 -13.23 10.19
N GLU A 152 -6.85 -12.51 10.78
CA GLU A 152 -6.63 -11.70 11.98
C GLU A 152 -5.94 -12.49 13.11
N ALA A 153 -6.35 -13.73 13.34
CA ALA A 153 -5.77 -14.58 14.37
C ALA A 153 -4.29 -14.90 14.11
N GLN A 154 -3.92 -15.15 12.85
CA GLN A 154 -2.52 -15.38 12.45
C GLN A 154 -1.69 -14.10 12.60
N VAL A 155 -2.25 -12.95 12.22
CA VAL A 155 -1.58 -11.65 12.36
C VAL A 155 -1.37 -11.29 13.84
N ARG A 156 -2.36 -11.56 14.72
CA ARG A 156 -2.24 -11.33 16.18
C ARG A 156 -1.30 -12.30 16.88
N GLY A 157 -1.20 -13.53 16.40
CA GLY A 157 -0.31 -14.56 16.96
C GLY A 157 1.16 -14.38 16.55
N ALA A 158 1.42 -13.56 15.53
CA ALA A 158 2.76 -13.28 15.05
C ALA A 158 3.51 -12.33 15.98
N ALA A 159 4.79 -12.63 16.23
CA ALA A 159 5.68 -11.73 16.94
C ALA A 159 6.10 -10.55 16.03
N THR A 160 6.12 -9.33 16.56
CA THR A 160 6.71 -8.19 15.86
C THR A 160 8.24 -8.25 15.97
N LEU A 161 8.96 -8.19 14.84
CA LEU A 161 10.43 -8.21 14.85
C LEU A 161 11.03 -6.97 15.51
N TYR A 162 10.42 -5.82 15.23
CA TYR A 162 10.82 -4.54 15.77
C TYR A 162 9.83 -4.15 16.87
N GLY A 163 10.28 -4.18 18.12
CA GLY A 163 9.62 -3.38 19.16
C GLY A 163 9.64 -1.89 18.76
N ASP A 164 8.85 -1.09 19.45
CA ASP A 164 8.61 0.36 19.23
C ASP A 164 9.89 1.23 19.08
N LYS A 165 11.07 0.66 19.37
CA LYS A 165 12.38 1.31 19.33
C LYS A 165 13.29 0.94 18.14
N GLY A 166 12.81 0.23 17.12
CA GLY A 166 13.58 -0.01 15.89
C GLY A 166 14.87 -0.84 16.07
N VAL A 167 14.91 -1.69 17.11
CA VAL A 167 16.05 -2.57 17.38
C VAL A 167 16.13 -3.65 16.30
N VAL A 168 17.28 -3.73 15.61
CA VAL A 168 17.58 -4.80 14.65
C VAL A 168 17.40 -6.15 15.37
N PRO A 169 16.56 -7.07 14.86
CA PRO A 169 16.36 -8.38 15.46
C PRO A 169 17.67 -9.14 15.54
N ASP A 170 17.90 -9.86 16.64
CA ASP A 170 18.96 -10.85 16.67
C ASP A 170 18.60 -12.05 15.79
N GLN A 171 19.61 -12.87 15.49
CA GLN A 171 19.44 -14.03 14.62
C GLN A 171 18.40 -15.03 15.17
N GLN A 172 18.29 -15.15 16.50
CA GLN A 172 17.31 -16.03 17.14
C GLN A 172 15.89 -15.57 16.87
N ARG A 173 15.58 -14.27 17.05
CA ARG A 173 14.24 -13.73 16.79
C ARG A 173 13.86 -13.83 15.31
N GLN A 174 14.82 -13.70 14.40
CA GLN A 174 14.59 -13.94 12.97
C GLN A 174 14.26 -15.42 12.69
N GLN A 175 14.94 -16.36 13.35
CA GLN A 175 14.66 -17.80 13.24
C GLN A 175 13.28 -18.15 13.82
N ASP A 176 12.99 -17.73 15.04
CA ASP A 176 11.71 -18.01 15.71
C ASP A 176 10.51 -17.53 14.86
N MET A 177 10.64 -16.35 14.24
CA MET A 177 9.61 -15.83 13.35
C MET A 177 9.53 -16.61 12.04
N SER A 178 10.67 -16.97 11.45
CA SER A 178 10.69 -17.82 10.24
C SER A 178 9.97 -19.15 10.51
N ASP A 179 10.26 -19.75 11.66
CA ASP A 179 9.65 -21.01 12.10
C ASP A 179 8.15 -20.87 12.35
N TYR A 180 7.72 -19.78 12.98
CA TYR A 180 6.28 -19.47 13.14
C TYR A 180 5.58 -19.45 11.77
N TRP A 181 6.10 -18.67 10.82
CA TRP A 181 5.46 -18.49 9.53
C TRP A 181 5.50 -19.71 8.63
N ASN A 182 6.54 -20.55 8.73
CA ASN A 182 6.62 -21.83 8.02
C ASN A 182 5.52 -22.81 8.44
N ASN A 183 5.03 -22.69 9.68
CA ASN A 183 3.94 -23.52 10.21
C ASN A 183 2.54 -22.94 9.92
N VAL A 184 2.47 -21.71 9.39
CA VAL A 184 1.22 -21.06 8.98
C VAL A 184 0.97 -21.39 7.51
N PRO A 185 -0.16 -22.05 7.15
CA PRO A 185 -0.50 -22.33 5.76
C PRO A 185 -0.59 -21.06 4.90
N ASN A 186 -0.40 -21.20 3.59
CA ASN A 186 -0.74 -20.16 2.61
C ASN A 186 -2.26 -20.11 2.42
#